data_AF-A0A6P0WY90-F1
#
_entry.id   AF-A0A6P0WY90-F1
#
_cell.length_a   1.000
_cell.length_b   1.000
_cell.length_c   1.000
_cell.angle_alpha   90.00
_cell.angle_beta   90.00
_cell.angle_gamma   90.00
#
_symmetry.space_group_name_H-M   'P 1'
#
loop_
_entity.id
_entity.type
_entity.pdbx_description
1 polymer ?
#
loop_
_entity_poly.entity_id
_entity_poly.type
_entity_poly.pdbx_seq_one_letter_code
_entity_poly.pdbx_strand_id
1 'polypeptide(L)'
;EQGIPVAGRGNTAFMRELSQKADVKLSNSCCRRMKETPARQFYSKYGIEGVVTGLRVVESLMRKLNFADYGALRYSSTYNTLISWPLYAWKDEDRDKYIQKYDLPLNPIYEMGYNRVGCWACLQDMFYKDSRVFTLQEQHPKLYKVVQEQFGQQMLNLLVAWAELEEFGFTEEDLDGLYDRCSFDMFYNAHEETKKKKKKSKD
;
A
#
# COMPACT_ATOMS: atom_id res chain seq x y z
N GLU A 1 18.35 2.42 3.58
CA GLU A 1 18.52 1.17 4.34
C GLU A 1 17.64 0.10 3.73
N GLN A 2 18.14 -1.13 3.66
CA GLN A 2 17.38 -2.30 3.19
C GLN A 2 16.34 -2.66 4.25
N GLY A 3 15.14 -3.03 3.82
CA GLY A 3 13.99 -3.35 4.65
C GLY A 3 12.79 -3.62 3.77
N ILE A 4 11.71 -4.17 4.33
CA ILE A 4 10.51 -4.52 3.57
C ILE A 4 9.93 -3.26 2.89
N PRO A 5 9.64 -3.32 1.57
CA PRO A 5 9.23 -2.17 0.79
C PRO A 5 7.79 -1.75 1.09
N VAL A 6 7.63 -0.76 1.96
CA VAL A 6 6.34 -0.15 2.31
C VAL A 6 6.34 1.34 1.97
N ALA A 7 5.18 1.87 1.60
CA ALA A 7 5.07 3.27 1.19
C ALA A 7 5.29 4.22 2.37
N GLY A 8 6.07 5.28 2.13
CA GLY A 8 6.38 6.30 3.11
C GLY A 8 5.16 7.17 3.47
N ARG A 9 5.03 7.48 4.76
CA ARG A 9 3.92 8.14 5.50
C ARG A 9 2.93 7.20 6.20
N GLY A 10 3.08 5.89 5.98
CA GLY A 10 2.26 4.84 6.61
C GLY A 10 2.88 4.15 7.83
N ASN A 11 3.90 4.72 8.48
CA ASN A 11 4.25 4.33 9.86
C ASN A 11 3.16 4.84 10.81
N THR A 12 1.94 4.36 10.58
CA THR A 12 0.89 4.30 11.59
C THR A 12 1.53 3.69 12.84
N ALA A 13 1.17 4.17 14.02
CA ALA A 13 1.67 3.61 15.27
C ALA A 13 1.58 2.07 15.26
N PHE A 14 0.48 1.55 14.70
CA PHE A 14 0.29 0.14 14.38
C PHE A 14 1.43 -0.51 13.59
N MET A 15 1.77 -0.04 12.39
CA MET A 15 2.83 -0.66 11.58
C MET A 15 4.20 -0.59 12.27
N ARG A 16 4.47 0.49 13.02
CA ARG A 16 5.72 0.65 13.78
C ARG A 16 5.78 -0.37 14.92
N GLU A 17 4.73 -0.49 15.71
CA GLU A 17 4.63 -1.45 16.82
C GLU A 17 4.74 -2.88 16.30
N LEU A 18 4.02 -3.21 15.22
CA LEU A 18 4.08 -4.52 14.59
C LEU A 18 5.48 -4.84 14.08
N SER A 19 6.15 -3.89 13.43
CA SER A 19 7.52 -4.07 12.93
C SER A 19 8.53 -4.30 14.05
N GLN A 20 8.34 -3.66 15.21
CA GLN A 20 9.18 -3.87 16.40
C GLN A 20 8.92 -5.24 17.01
N LYS A 21 7.64 -5.63 17.11
CA LYS A 21 7.22 -6.95 17.62
C LYS A 21 7.78 -8.09 16.76
N ALA A 22 7.77 -7.92 15.43
CA ALA A 22 8.22 -8.90 14.46
C ALA A 22 9.74 -8.88 14.20
N ASP A 23 10.47 -7.92 14.79
CA ASP A 23 11.87 -7.62 14.44
C ASP A 23 12.11 -7.46 12.92
N VAL A 24 11.19 -6.75 12.25
CA VAL A 24 11.25 -6.52 10.80
C VAL A 24 11.47 -5.05 10.50
N LYS A 25 12.53 -4.75 9.75
CA LYS A 25 12.80 -3.38 9.29
C LYS A 25 11.91 -3.00 8.13
N LEU A 26 11.11 -1.95 8.30
CA LEU A 26 10.32 -1.32 7.23
C LEU A 26 11.15 -0.29 6.46
N SER A 27 10.99 -0.19 5.14
CA SER A 27 11.71 0.77 4.31
C SER A 27 10.82 1.42 3.26
N ASN A 28 10.81 2.77 3.27
CA ASN A 28 10.29 3.60 2.19
C ASN A 28 11.40 4.09 1.24
N SER A 29 12.62 3.55 1.38
CA SER A 29 13.78 4.04 0.65
C SER A 29 13.63 3.88 -0.87
N CYS A 30 12.93 2.83 -1.32
CA CYS A 30 12.61 2.62 -2.72
C CYS A 30 11.73 3.74 -3.28
N CYS A 31 10.68 4.18 -2.57
CA CYS A 31 9.86 5.32 -2.97
C CYS A 31 10.69 6.60 -3.05
N ARG A 32 11.51 6.87 -2.02
CA ARG A 32 12.36 8.07 -2.01
C ARG A 32 13.32 8.07 -3.20
N ARG A 33 14.07 6.99 -3.40
CA ARG A 33 15.14 6.89 -4.41
C ARG A 33 14.62 6.77 -5.84
N MET A 34 13.54 6.02 -6.04
CA MET A 34 13.04 5.68 -7.38
C MET A 34 11.89 6.57 -7.85
N LYS A 35 11.21 7.28 -6.93
CA LYS A 35 10.04 8.11 -7.27
C LYS A 35 10.23 9.57 -6.87
N GLU A 36 10.44 9.83 -5.59
CA GLU A 36 10.42 11.21 -5.07
C GLU A 36 11.65 12.01 -5.50
N THR A 37 12.85 11.45 -5.35
CA THR A 37 14.11 12.11 -5.73
C THR A 37 14.18 12.39 -7.24
N PRO A 38 13.89 11.42 -8.14
CA PRO A 38 13.89 11.70 -9.57
C PRO A 38 12.85 12.75 -9.97
N ALA A 39 11.65 12.72 -9.39
CA ALA A 39 10.63 13.74 -9.65
C ALA A 39 11.10 15.15 -9.24
N ARG A 40 11.70 15.29 -8.05
CA ARG A 40 12.26 16.57 -7.58
C ARG A 40 13.39 17.08 -8.48
N GLN A 41 14.28 16.19 -8.89
CA GLN A 41 15.37 16.53 -9.83
C GLN A 41 14.81 16.99 -11.16
N PHE A 42 13.79 16.31 -11.68
CA PHE A 42 13.11 16.69 -12.90
C PHE A 42 12.45 18.08 -12.76
N TYR A 43 11.68 18.32 -11.69
CA TYR A 43 11.02 19.61 -11.48
C TYR A 43 12.01 20.76 -11.40
N SER A 44 13.11 20.59 -10.64
CA SER A 44 14.14 21.62 -10.54
C SER A 44 14.88 21.84 -11.84
N LYS A 45 15.22 20.78 -12.59
CA LYS A 45 15.98 20.88 -13.84
C LYS A 45 15.21 21.65 -14.92
N TYR A 46 13.90 21.48 -14.98
CA TYR A 46 13.06 22.06 -16.03
C TYR A 46 12.18 23.23 -15.55
N GLY A 47 12.40 23.73 -14.32
CA GLY A 47 11.65 24.87 -13.79
C GLY A 47 10.14 24.60 -13.68
N ILE A 48 9.75 23.41 -13.24
CA ILE A 48 8.33 23.03 -13.15
C ILE A 48 7.67 23.71 -11.95
N GLU A 49 6.83 24.71 -12.23
CA GLU A 49 6.13 25.52 -11.21
C GLU A 49 4.81 24.89 -10.74
N GLY A 50 4.26 23.95 -11.50
CA GLY A 50 3.03 23.26 -11.15
C GLY A 50 2.93 21.83 -11.66
N VAL A 51 2.28 20.96 -10.88
CA VAL A 51 2.03 19.55 -11.20
C VAL A 51 0.56 19.23 -10.97
N VAL A 52 -0.07 18.60 -11.97
CA VAL A 52 -1.44 18.10 -11.90
C VAL A 52 -1.40 16.62 -11.56
N THR A 53 -2.16 16.19 -10.56
CA THR A 53 -2.25 14.76 -10.18
C THR A 53 -3.71 14.33 -9.98
N GLY A 54 -3.99 13.04 -10.21
CA GLY A 54 -5.34 12.47 -10.18
C GLY A 54 -5.82 12.01 -8.80
N LEU A 55 -5.32 12.58 -7.70
CA LEU A 55 -5.66 12.15 -6.35
C LEU A 55 -7.09 12.59 -5.98
N ARG A 56 -7.90 11.67 -5.43
CA ARG A 56 -9.31 11.92 -5.08
C ARG A 56 -9.59 11.74 -3.60
N VAL A 57 -10.59 12.46 -3.08
CA VAL A 57 -11.02 12.43 -1.67
C VAL A 57 -11.44 11.02 -1.25
N VAL A 58 -12.18 10.33 -2.14
CA VAL A 58 -12.78 9.02 -1.87
C VAL A 58 -11.76 7.90 -1.64
N GLU A 59 -10.49 8.11 -1.99
CA GLU A 59 -9.52 7.01 -2.03
C GLU A 59 -8.90 6.67 -0.67
N SER A 60 -8.95 7.56 0.32
CA SER A 60 -8.63 7.23 1.72
C SER A 60 -9.03 8.33 2.71
N LEU A 61 -9.15 7.96 3.99
CA LEU A 61 -9.37 8.92 5.08
C LEU A 61 -8.26 9.99 5.14
N MET A 62 -7.00 9.58 4.97
CA MET A 62 -5.87 10.51 4.99
C MET A 62 -5.98 11.54 3.86
N ARG A 63 -6.45 11.13 2.67
CA ARG A 63 -6.69 12.05 1.56
C ARG A 63 -7.82 13.01 1.88
N LYS A 64 -8.94 12.52 2.43
CA LYS A 64 -10.04 13.35 2.90
C LYS A 64 -9.58 14.43 3.89
N LEU A 65 -8.76 14.07 4.88
CA LEU A 65 -8.20 15.03 5.84
C LEU A 65 -7.27 16.04 5.16
N ASN A 66 -6.37 15.59 4.28
CA ASN A 66 -5.51 16.51 3.53
C ASN A 66 -6.31 17.52 2.70
N PHE A 67 -7.42 17.12 2.07
CA PHE A 67 -8.26 18.04 1.31
C PHE A 67 -9.05 19.00 2.21
N ALA A 68 -9.43 18.58 3.42
CA ALA A 68 -10.04 19.48 4.39
C ALA A 68 -9.07 20.59 4.81
N ASP A 69 -7.78 20.27 4.95
CA ASP A 69 -6.75 21.23 5.36
C ASP A 69 -6.30 22.16 4.22
N TYR A 70 -6.17 21.62 3.00
CA TYR A 70 -5.47 22.31 1.90
C TYR A 70 -6.34 22.61 0.67
N GLY A 71 -7.54 22.05 0.56
CA GLY A 71 -8.35 22.13 -0.65
C GLY A 71 -7.71 21.44 -1.87
N ALA A 72 -8.16 21.82 -3.07
CA ALA A 72 -7.75 21.19 -4.33
C ALA A 72 -6.42 21.71 -4.93
N LEU A 73 -5.82 22.72 -4.30
CA LEU A 73 -4.62 23.38 -4.78
C LEU A 73 -3.70 23.71 -3.60
N ARG A 74 -2.46 23.22 -3.64
CA ARG A 74 -1.52 23.37 -2.52
C ARG A 74 -0.09 23.55 -2.99
N TYR A 75 0.63 24.51 -2.42
CA TYR A 75 2.08 24.55 -2.57
C TYR A 75 2.76 23.42 -1.77
N SER A 76 3.59 22.62 -2.44
CA SER A 76 4.36 21.56 -1.80
C SER A 76 5.78 22.01 -1.54
N SER A 77 6.14 22.23 -0.27
CA SER A 77 7.53 22.51 0.12
C SER A 77 8.48 21.35 -0.19
N THR A 78 8.00 20.10 -0.15
CA THR A 78 8.80 18.92 -0.49
C THR A 78 9.25 18.92 -1.95
N TYR A 79 8.39 19.38 -2.85
CA TYR A 79 8.64 19.40 -4.30
C TYR A 79 8.98 20.79 -4.84
N ASN A 80 8.86 21.83 -4.02
CA ASN A 80 9.01 23.24 -4.39
C ASN A 80 8.18 23.62 -5.63
N THR A 81 6.92 23.19 -5.65
CA THR A 81 6.01 23.33 -6.80
C THR A 81 4.55 23.36 -6.34
N LEU A 82 3.67 23.94 -7.14
CA LEU A 82 2.23 23.96 -6.91
C LEU A 82 1.63 22.59 -7.30
N ILE A 83 0.83 21.97 -6.43
CA ILE A 83 0.14 20.71 -6.72
C ILE A 83 -1.35 20.98 -6.88
N SER A 84 -1.91 20.55 -8.02
CA SER A 84 -3.33 20.67 -8.35
C SER A 84 -4.00 19.30 -8.46
N TRP A 85 -5.22 19.20 -7.93
CA TRP A 85 -6.05 18.00 -7.93
C TRP A 85 -7.42 18.28 -8.57
N PRO A 86 -7.51 18.40 -9.89
CA PRO A 86 -8.76 18.76 -10.57
C PRO A 86 -9.88 17.73 -10.37
N LEU A 87 -9.52 16.48 -10.13
CA LEU A 87 -10.46 15.37 -9.93
C LEU A 87 -10.81 15.13 -8.45
N TYR A 88 -10.39 16.00 -7.52
CA TYR A 88 -10.44 15.68 -6.09
C TYR A 88 -11.82 15.26 -5.58
N ALA A 89 -12.89 15.86 -6.11
CA ALA A 89 -14.28 15.58 -5.72
C ALA A 89 -14.93 14.42 -6.49
N TRP A 90 -14.25 13.86 -7.50
CA TRP A 90 -14.80 12.77 -8.30
C TRP A 90 -14.93 11.50 -7.46
N LYS A 91 -16.07 10.84 -7.61
CA LYS A 91 -16.30 9.49 -7.12
C LYS A 91 -15.85 8.46 -8.15
N ASP A 92 -15.97 7.18 -7.81
CA ASP A 92 -15.68 6.10 -8.76
C ASP A 92 -16.67 6.12 -9.92
N GLU A 93 -17.94 6.45 -9.68
CA GLU A 93 -18.95 6.53 -10.73
C GLU A 93 -18.67 7.66 -11.72
N ASP A 94 -18.12 8.79 -11.27
CA ASP A 94 -17.75 9.91 -12.14
C ASP A 94 -16.60 9.52 -13.07
N ARG A 95 -15.59 8.82 -12.52
CA ARG A 95 -14.47 8.26 -13.27
C ARG A 95 -14.97 7.28 -14.34
N ASP A 96 -15.82 6.34 -13.95
CA ASP A 96 -16.28 5.25 -14.82
C ASP A 96 -17.17 5.79 -15.95
N LYS A 97 -18.07 6.73 -15.64
CA LYS A 97 -18.86 7.45 -16.64
C LYS A 97 -17.97 8.21 -17.63
N TYR A 98 -16.89 8.83 -17.16
CA TYR A 98 -15.98 9.56 -18.03
C TYR A 98 -15.20 8.63 -18.95
N ILE A 99 -14.67 7.51 -18.43
CA ILE A 99 -14.00 6.47 -19.23
C ILE A 99 -14.94 5.98 -20.33
N GLN A 100 -16.18 5.62 -19.97
CA GLN A 100 -17.16 5.11 -20.93
C GLN A 100 -17.58 6.16 -21.97
N LYS A 101 -17.84 7.39 -21.53
CA LYS A 101 -18.28 8.48 -22.41
C LYS A 101 -17.27 8.78 -23.53
N TYR A 102 -15.98 8.66 -23.23
CA TYR A 102 -14.89 9.01 -24.14
C TYR A 102 -14.11 7.80 -24.65
N ASP A 103 -14.59 6.59 -24.39
CA ASP A 103 -13.96 5.32 -24.81
C ASP A 103 -12.45 5.28 -24.49
N LEU A 104 -12.11 5.64 -23.25
CA LEU A 104 -10.71 5.76 -22.85
C LEU A 104 -10.08 4.37 -22.64
N PRO A 105 -8.87 4.13 -23.19
CA PRO A 105 -8.18 2.87 -22.96
C PRO A 105 -7.79 2.73 -21.48
N LEU A 106 -8.05 1.55 -20.93
CA LEU A 106 -7.63 1.18 -19.58
C LEU A 106 -6.34 0.37 -19.62
N ASN A 107 -5.62 0.37 -18.50
CA ASN A 107 -4.47 -0.51 -18.35
C ASN A 107 -4.96 -1.97 -18.35
N PRO A 108 -4.43 -2.85 -19.22
CA PRO A 108 -4.86 -4.25 -19.30
C PRO A 108 -4.75 -5.01 -17.98
N ILE A 109 -3.89 -4.57 -17.06
CA ILE A 109 -3.72 -5.21 -15.77
C ILE A 109 -4.98 -5.13 -14.88
N TYR A 110 -5.90 -4.18 -15.16
CA TYR A 110 -7.20 -4.14 -14.48
C TYR A 110 -8.04 -5.39 -14.77
N GLU A 111 -7.94 -5.95 -15.98
CA GLU A 111 -8.63 -7.19 -16.38
C GLU A 111 -8.08 -8.42 -15.64
N MET A 112 -6.87 -8.32 -15.09
CA MET A 112 -6.22 -9.37 -14.30
C MET A 112 -6.62 -9.32 -12.81
N GLY A 113 -7.55 -8.45 -12.42
CA GLY A 113 -8.05 -8.34 -11.04
C GLY A 113 -7.27 -7.37 -10.15
N TYR A 114 -6.39 -6.53 -10.72
CA TYR A 114 -5.75 -5.45 -9.95
C TYR A 114 -6.67 -4.24 -9.84
N ASN A 115 -6.92 -3.75 -8.63
CA ASN A 115 -7.72 -2.53 -8.42
C ASN A 115 -6.89 -1.23 -8.51
N ARG A 116 -5.56 -1.34 -8.40
CA ARG A 116 -4.61 -0.22 -8.50
C ARG A 116 -3.31 -0.68 -9.15
N VAL A 117 -2.78 0.14 -10.06
CA VAL A 117 -1.48 -0.09 -10.69
C VAL A 117 -0.39 0.59 -9.88
N GLY A 118 0.60 -0.18 -9.42
CA GLY A 118 1.67 0.30 -8.56
C GLY A 118 2.96 -0.49 -8.73
N CYS A 119 3.88 -0.36 -7.78
CA CYS A 119 5.08 -1.20 -7.75
C CYS A 119 4.68 -2.63 -7.36
N TRP A 120 4.97 -3.61 -8.21
CA TRP A 120 4.64 -5.02 -7.96
C TRP A 120 5.30 -5.57 -6.68
N ALA A 121 6.51 -5.10 -6.36
CA ALA A 121 7.26 -5.56 -5.18
C ALA A 121 6.89 -4.84 -3.88
N CYS A 122 5.92 -3.93 -3.87
CA CYS A 122 5.58 -3.17 -2.65
C CYS A 122 4.56 -3.91 -1.80
N LEU A 123 4.87 -4.08 -0.52
CA LEU A 123 4.11 -4.87 0.46
C LEU A 123 3.19 -4.01 1.36
N GLN A 124 2.92 -2.76 0.95
CA GLN A 124 2.11 -1.81 1.74
C GLN A 124 0.72 -2.33 2.12
N ASP A 125 0.13 -3.17 1.27
CA ASP A 125 -1.22 -3.71 1.39
C ASP A 125 -1.22 -5.18 1.80
N MET A 126 -0.14 -5.70 2.38
CA MET A 126 -0.04 -7.13 2.71
C MET A 126 -1.07 -7.60 3.76
N PHE A 127 -1.63 -6.70 4.57
CA PHE A 127 -2.61 -7.04 5.61
C PHE A 127 -4.07 -6.81 5.19
N TYR A 128 -4.33 -6.59 3.90
CA TYR A 128 -5.68 -6.40 3.39
C TYR A 128 -6.16 -7.67 2.68
N LYS A 129 -7.44 -7.99 2.82
CA LYS A 129 -8.05 -9.16 2.15
C LYS A 129 -7.95 -9.07 0.62
N ASP A 130 -7.97 -7.86 0.09
CA ASP A 130 -7.80 -7.55 -1.33
C ASP A 130 -6.35 -7.18 -1.68
N SER A 131 -5.37 -7.70 -0.94
CA SER A 131 -3.96 -7.44 -1.20
C SER A 131 -3.60 -7.76 -2.64
N ARG A 132 -2.89 -6.84 -3.31
CA ARG A 132 -2.38 -7.09 -4.66
C ARG A 132 -1.32 -8.18 -4.71
N VAL A 133 -0.75 -8.57 -3.56
CA VAL A 133 0.21 -9.66 -3.48
C VAL A 133 -0.47 -10.99 -3.81
N PHE A 134 -1.73 -11.19 -3.43
CA PHE A 134 -2.52 -12.35 -3.86
C PHE A 134 -2.73 -12.35 -5.37
N THR A 135 -3.10 -11.20 -5.95
CA THR A 135 -3.23 -11.09 -7.41
C THR A 135 -1.88 -11.31 -8.10
N LEU A 136 -0.76 -10.91 -7.48
CA LEU A 136 0.60 -11.17 -8.00
C LEU A 136 0.95 -12.66 -8.00
N GLN A 137 0.58 -13.40 -6.95
CA GLN A 137 0.75 -14.86 -6.88
C GLN A 137 0.00 -15.54 -8.03
N GLU A 138 -1.27 -15.16 -8.26
CA GLU A 138 -2.13 -15.76 -9.28
C GLU A 138 -1.68 -15.40 -10.71
N GLN A 139 -1.47 -14.11 -10.98
CA GLN A 139 -1.26 -13.60 -12.35
C GLN A 139 0.20 -13.60 -12.78
N HIS A 140 1.13 -13.46 -11.83
CA HIS A 140 2.56 -13.31 -12.11
C HIS A 140 3.44 -14.10 -11.11
N PRO A 141 3.32 -15.44 -11.06
CA PRO A 141 3.99 -16.27 -10.05
C PRO A 141 5.51 -16.13 -10.05
N LYS A 142 6.13 -15.84 -11.20
CA LYS A 142 7.58 -15.58 -11.29
C LYS A 142 7.99 -14.29 -10.55
N LEU A 143 7.17 -13.24 -10.61
CA LEU A 143 7.43 -12.00 -9.89
C LEU A 143 7.16 -12.18 -8.39
N TYR A 144 6.10 -12.91 -8.04
CA TYR A 144 5.84 -13.27 -6.65
C TYR A 144 7.02 -14.05 -6.05
N LYS A 145 7.58 -15.03 -6.77
CA LYS A 145 8.75 -15.78 -6.33
C LYS A 145 9.94 -14.87 -5.99
N VAL A 146 10.16 -13.81 -6.76
CA VAL A 146 11.21 -12.82 -6.44
C VAL A 146 10.90 -12.06 -5.14
N VAL A 147 9.63 -11.74 -4.88
CA VAL A 147 9.22 -11.13 -3.60
C VAL A 147 9.46 -12.11 -2.45
N GLN A 148 9.07 -13.37 -2.61
CA GLN A 148 9.25 -14.43 -1.63
C GLN A 148 10.74 -14.65 -1.33
N GLU A 149 11.58 -14.83 -2.36
CA GLU A 149 13.04 -15.03 -2.19
C GLU A 149 13.74 -13.84 -1.51
N GLN A 150 13.21 -12.62 -1.65
CA GLN A 150 13.81 -11.41 -1.05
C GLN A 150 13.24 -11.05 0.32
N PHE A 151 11.96 -11.34 0.57
CA PHE A 151 11.21 -10.81 1.70
C PHE A 151 10.35 -11.85 2.44
N GLY A 152 10.40 -13.13 2.06
CA GLY A 152 9.53 -14.19 2.57
C GLY A 152 9.59 -14.34 4.08
N GLN A 153 10.79 -14.50 4.64
CA GLN A 153 10.97 -14.56 6.09
C GLN A 153 10.42 -13.32 6.82
N GLN A 154 10.63 -12.12 6.29
CA GLN A 154 10.12 -10.89 6.90
C GLN A 154 8.59 -10.79 6.75
N MET A 155 8.03 -11.26 5.64
CA MET A 155 6.59 -11.35 5.45
C MET A 155 5.96 -12.30 6.47
N LEU A 156 6.56 -13.47 6.69
CA LEU A 156 6.11 -14.43 7.68
C LEU A 156 6.15 -13.84 9.09
N ASN A 157 7.29 -13.27 9.51
CA ASN A 157 7.43 -12.68 10.85
C ASN A 157 6.36 -11.61 11.10
N LEU A 158 6.10 -10.77 10.09
CA LEU A 158 5.06 -9.75 10.14
C LEU A 158 3.65 -10.36 10.23
N LEU A 159 3.35 -11.40 9.44
CA LEU A 159 2.06 -12.07 9.41
C LEU A 159 1.74 -12.75 10.75
N VAL A 160 2.71 -13.50 11.28
CA VAL A 160 2.59 -14.23 12.54
C VAL A 160 2.45 -13.25 13.71
N ALA A 161 3.26 -12.19 13.74
CA ALA A 161 3.15 -11.16 14.76
C ALA A 161 1.83 -10.38 14.70
N TRP A 162 1.27 -10.22 13.50
CA TRP A 162 0.00 -9.54 13.26
C TRP A 162 -1.19 -10.34 13.77
N ALA A 163 -1.17 -11.65 13.56
CA ALA A 163 -2.21 -12.57 14.02
C ALA A 163 -2.02 -13.11 15.44
N GLU A 164 -0.88 -12.79 16.09
CA GLU A 164 -0.52 -13.27 17.43
C GLU A 164 -0.37 -14.80 17.50
N LEU A 165 0.35 -15.38 16.54
CA LEU A 165 0.54 -16.82 16.40
C LEU A 165 2.02 -17.24 16.55
N GLU A 166 2.83 -16.46 17.26
CA GLU A 166 4.28 -16.70 17.41
C GLU A 166 4.60 -18.06 18.05
N GLU A 167 3.68 -18.60 18.86
CA GLU A 167 3.83 -19.88 19.55
C GLU A 167 3.81 -21.10 18.62
N PHE A 168 3.30 -20.96 17.39
CA PHE A 168 3.14 -22.07 16.45
C PHE A 168 4.43 -22.45 15.69
N GLY A 169 5.48 -21.63 15.78
CA GLY A 169 6.81 -21.99 15.26
C GLY A 169 6.90 -22.11 13.73
N PHE A 170 6.11 -21.35 12.99
CA PHE A 170 6.12 -21.35 11.52
C PHE A 170 7.49 -21.00 10.93
N THR A 171 7.77 -21.58 9.78
CA THR A 171 8.98 -21.40 8.98
C THR A 171 8.67 -20.75 7.63
N GLU A 172 9.68 -20.27 6.91
CA GLU A 172 9.49 -19.63 5.60
C GLU A 172 8.81 -20.57 4.57
N GLU A 173 8.97 -21.88 4.72
CA GLU A 173 8.30 -22.89 3.88
C GLU A 173 6.78 -22.88 4.05
N ASP A 174 6.27 -22.44 5.20
CA ASP A 174 4.85 -22.35 5.48
C ASP A 174 4.20 -21.12 4.82
N LEU A 175 4.98 -20.12 4.42
CA LEU A 175 4.47 -18.81 4.00
C LEU A 175 3.40 -18.91 2.90
N ASP A 176 3.62 -19.72 1.87
CA ASP A 176 2.67 -19.84 0.76
C ASP A 176 1.35 -20.49 1.17
N GLY A 177 1.39 -21.41 2.15
CA GLY A 177 0.19 -22.02 2.72
C GLY A 177 -0.54 -21.14 3.71
N LEU A 178 0.14 -20.15 4.31
CA LEU A 178 -0.47 -19.20 5.25
C LEU A 178 -0.97 -17.93 4.55
N TYR A 179 -0.29 -17.53 3.46
CA TYR A 179 -0.47 -16.27 2.77
C TYR A 179 -1.10 -16.47 1.38
N ASP A 180 -2.20 -17.21 1.33
CA ASP A 180 -3.13 -17.27 0.21
C ASP A 180 -4.50 -16.65 0.59
N ARG A 181 -5.36 -16.37 -0.39
CA ARG A 181 -6.65 -15.72 -0.15
C ARG A 181 -7.54 -16.43 0.88
N CYS A 182 -7.58 -17.76 0.87
CA CYS A 182 -8.43 -18.54 1.77
C CYS A 182 -7.82 -18.64 3.16
N SER A 183 -6.52 -18.93 3.25
CA SER A 183 -5.85 -19.07 4.54
C SER A 183 -5.71 -17.73 5.27
N PHE A 184 -5.52 -16.63 4.53
CA PHE A 184 -5.46 -15.28 5.10
C PHE A 184 -6.73 -14.89 5.84
N ASP A 185 -7.90 -15.41 5.47
CA ASP A 185 -9.14 -15.15 6.20
C ASP A 185 -9.09 -15.68 7.64
N MET A 186 -8.40 -16.79 7.89
CA MET A 186 -8.20 -17.30 9.25
C MET A 186 -7.37 -16.33 10.09
N PHE A 187 -6.25 -15.84 9.54
CA PHE A 187 -5.39 -14.85 10.20
C PHE A 187 -6.11 -13.53 10.45
N TYR A 188 -6.87 -13.07 9.45
CA TYR A 188 -7.69 -11.87 9.56
C TYR A 188 -8.73 -12.00 10.68
N ASN A 189 -9.43 -13.12 10.74
CA ASN A 189 -10.45 -13.35 11.77
C ASN A 189 -9.83 -13.43 13.17
N ALA A 190 -8.71 -14.14 13.33
CA ALA A 190 -7.97 -14.20 14.59
C ALA A 190 -7.55 -12.80 15.07
N HIS A 191 -7.00 -11.98 14.17
CA HIS A 191 -6.63 -10.60 14.46
C HIS A 191 -7.82 -9.74 14.92
N GLU A 192 -8.96 -9.85 14.24
CA GLU A 192 -10.18 -9.10 14.59
C GLU A 192 -10.78 -9.54 15.93
N GLU A 193 -10.71 -10.82 16.29
CA GLU A 193 -11.11 -11.30 17.62
C GLU A 193 -10.23 -10.73 18.73
N THR A 194 -8.91 -10.73 18.53
CA THR A 194 -7.95 -10.15 19.48
C THR A 194 -8.20 -8.66 19.68
N LYS A 195 -8.42 -7.90 18.62
CA LYS A 195 -8.82 -6.48 18.71
C LYS A 195 -10.07 -6.29 19.55
N LYS A 196 -11.10 -7.12 19.34
CA LYS A 196 -12.34 -7.07 20.13
C LYS A 196 -12.08 -7.35 21.62
N LYS A 197 -11.25 -8.34 21.94
CA LYS A 197 -10.85 -8.68 23.32
C LYS A 197 -10.11 -7.50 23.99
N LYS A 198 -9.13 -6.91 23.32
CA LYS A 198 -8.36 -5.74 23.83
C LYS A 198 -9.22 -4.49 24.03
N LYS A 199 -10.29 -4.31 23.25
CA LYS A 199 -11.24 -3.22 23.43
C LYS A 199 -12.09 -3.47 24.69
N LYS A 200 -12.61 -4.68 24.86
CA LYS A 200 -13.40 -5.08 26.04
C LYS A 200 -12.62 -5.04 27.37
N SER A 201 -11.30 -5.18 27.34
CA SER A 201 -10.46 -5.11 28.55
C SER A 201 -10.02 -3.69 28.94
N LYS A 202 -10.34 -2.68 28.10
CA LYS A 202 -10.04 -1.27 28.35
C LYS A 202 -11.27 -0.46 28.80
N ASP A 203 -12.44 -1.07 28.71
CA ASP A 203 -13.72 -0.59 29.25
C ASP A 203 -13.95 -1.22 30.63
#